data_AF-A0A924LDC1-F1
#
_entry.id   AF-A0A924LDC1-F1
#
_cell.length_a   1.000
_cell.length_b   1.000
_cell.length_c   1.000
_cell.angle_alpha   90.00
_cell.angle_beta   90.00
_cell.angle_gamma   90.00
#
_symmetry.space_group_name_H-M   'P 1'
#
loop_
_entity.id
_entity.type
_entity.pdbx_description
1 polymer ?
#
loop_
_entity_poly.entity_id
_entity_poly.type
_entity_poly.pdbx_seq_one_letter_code
_entity_poly.pdbx_strand_id
1 'polypeptide(L)'
;MTGLQWYTMKPQMALIVGGGILLLVGLGVLWNWSETATGLDAAVERFEPNLPIPPLPPRVADGAQYDRCLAQVPDDPRRAATDAQAWRAAGGGASSVHCLAMAELALGRGEQAARLLLTLAGEPATSAPLRAAMFSQASQAWQLAGRADDALEAAKAAVVQVSDNPDLWIDLANLAIARKDYAGAADDLSRALALDRSRADILVLRAGANRLRGRLDAALDDVDRAITADPDNAEALLERGVLRQRRDDPQGARRDWMRVMVLAPESQAADLATQDLALLDAGPVR
;
A
#
# COMPACT_ATOMS: atom_id res chain seq x y z
N MET A 1 3.58 10.15 -15.50
CA MET A 1 4.63 9.14 -15.80
C MET A 1 5.57 9.14 -14.61
N THR A 2 5.62 8.20 -13.66
CA THR A 2 4.89 6.96 -13.32
C THR A 2 5.05 6.83 -11.79
N GLY A 3 3.94 6.73 -11.05
CA GLY A 3 3.95 6.52 -9.59
C GLY A 3 4.30 5.07 -9.25
N LEU A 4 5.08 4.88 -8.19
CA LEU A 4 5.51 3.58 -7.68
C LEU A 4 4.31 2.81 -7.11
N GLN A 5 3.90 1.74 -7.82
CA GLN A 5 2.96 0.73 -7.34
C GLN A 5 3.66 -0.20 -6.32
N TRP A 6 3.02 -0.39 -5.17
CA TRP A 6 3.46 -1.32 -4.14
C TRP A 6 3.37 -2.78 -4.62
N TYR A 7 4.41 -3.54 -4.33
CA TYR A 7 4.59 -4.93 -4.74
C TYR A 7 3.67 -5.87 -3.95
N THR A 8 2.65 -6.45 -4.61
CA THR A 8 2.09 -7.74 -4.21
C THR A 8 2.80 -8.82 -5.04
N MET A 9 3.66 -9.61 -4.40
CA MET A 9 4.34 -10.73 -5.07
C MET A 9 3.33 -11.84 -5.39
N LYS A 10 3.00 -12.05 -6.67
CA LYS A 10 2.45 -13.32 -7.17
C LYS A 10 3.59 -14.27 -7.57
N PRO A 11 3.60 -15.55 -7.15
CA PRO A 11 4.56 -16.52 -7.66
C PRO A 11 4.14 -16.97 -9.07
N GLN A 12 5.02 -16.84 -10.06
CA GLN A 12 4.77 -17.34 -11.41
C GLN A 12 5.24 -18.79 -11.52
N MET A 13 4.29 -19.72 -11.71
CA MET A 13 4.57 -21.04 -12.26
C MET A 13 4.77 -20.91 -13.77
N ALA A 14 5.94 -21.31 -14.25
CA ALA A 14 6.25 -21.36 -15.68
C ALA A 14 5.59 -22.58 -16.34
N LEU A 15 4.70 -22.35 -17.30
CA LEU A 15 4.21 -23.34 -18.26
C LEU A 15 4.98 -23.14 -19.57
N ILE A 16 5.83 -24.12 -19.91
CA ILE A 16 6.54 -24.21 -21.19
C ILE A 16 5.53 -24.72 -22.23
N VAL A 17 5.18 -23.90 -23.23
CA VAL A 17 4.49 -24.37 -24.44
C VAL A 17 5.45 -24.25 -25.61
N GLY A 18 5.86 -25.40 -26.15
CA GLY A 18 6.73 -25.52 -27.31
C GLY A 18 6.04 -25.04 -28.59
N GLY A 19 6.76 -24.24 -29.37
CA GLY A 19 6.37 -23.83 -30.71
C GLY A 19 6.55 -24.94 -31.74
N GLY A 20 5.54 -25.13 -32.59
CA GLY A 20 5.59 -25.98 -33.78
C GLY A 20 4.80 -25.31 -34.91
N ILE A 21 5.52 -24.94 -35.97
CA ILE A 21 5.06 -24.29 -37.19
C ILE A 21 4.16 -25.24 -37.99
N LEU A 22 3.03 -24.76 -38.50
CA LEU A 22 2.31 -25.39 -39.60
C LEU A 22 1.77 -24.32 -40.56
N LEU A 23 2.47 -24.20 -41.69
CA LEU A 23 2.06 -23.51 -42.90
C LEU A 23 0.93 -24.30 -43.57
N LEU A 24 -0.20 -23.64 -43.85
CA LEU A 24 -1.06 -24.02 -44.97
C LEU A 24 -1.58 -22.76 -45.68
N VAL A 25 -1.20 -22.71 -46.96
CA VAL A 25 -1.65 -21.78 -48.00
C VAL A 25 -3.05 -22.19 -48.45
N GLY A 26 -3.97 -21.24 -48.58
CA GLY A 26 -5.34 -21.49 -49.05
C GLY A 26 -6.05 -20.23 -49.53
N LEU A 27 -6.03 -20.05 -50.84
CA LEU A 27 -6.65 -19.03 -51.69
C LEU A 27 -8.04 -18.49 -51.26
N GLY A 28 -8.12 -17.15 -51.16
CA GLY A 28 -9.05 -16.32 -51.94
C GLY A 28 -10.49 -16.17 -51.46
N VAL A 29 -10.82 -14.99 -50.92
CA VAL A 29 -12.02 -14.22 -51.30
C VAL A 29 -11.74 -12.73 -51.07
N LEU A 30 -11.80 -11.92 -52.13
CA LEU A 30 -11.80 -10.46 -52.06
C LEU A 30 -13.22 -9.98 -51.70
N TRP A 31 -13.37 -9.35 -50.53
CA TRP A 31 -14.49 -8.45 -50.26
C TRP A 31 -13.93 -7.11 -49.80
N ASN A 32 -14.10 -6.11 -50.67
CA ASN A 32 -13.91 -4.70 -50.40
C ASN A 32 -15.17 -4.19 -49.67
N TRP A 33 -15.02 -3.70 -48.45
CA TRP A 33 -16.00 -2.83 -47.79
C TRP A 33 -15.24 -1.67 -47.15
N SER A 34 -15.30 -0.54 -47.84
CA SER A 34 -15.14 0.78 -47.25
C SER A 34 -16.42 1.12 -46.51
N GLU A 35 -16.39 1.22 -45.19
CA GLU A 35 -17.39 2.01 -44.46
C GLU A 35 -16.86 2.43 -43.08
N THR A 36 -17.01 3.72 -42.87
CA THR A 36 -16.74 4.55 -41.70
C THR A 36 -17.12 3.91 -40.36
N ALA A 37 -16.13 3.63 -39.51
CA ALA A 37 -16.34 3.57 -38.07
C ALA A 37 -16.01 4.93 -37.46
N THR A 38 -17.05 5.74 -37.34
CA THR A 38 -17.06 6.94 -36.52
C THR A 38 -16.83 6.58 -35.05
N GLY A 39 -15.83 7.20 -34.43
CA GLY A 39 -15.82 7.62 -33.03
C GLY A 39 -16.10 6.56 -31.97
N LEU A 40 -15.07 5.83 -31.54
CA LEU A 40 -14.98 5.21 -30.21
C LEU A 40 -13.54 5.23 -29.64
N ASP A 41 -12.70 6.19 -30.07
CA ASP A 41 -11.36 6.44 -29.51
C ASP A 41 -11.35 7.64 -28.53
N ALA A 42 -12.45 7.84 -27.80
CA ALA A 42 -12.54 8.90 -26.80
C ALA A 42 -12.68 8.31 -25.38
N ALA A 43 -11.60 8.47 -24.62
CA ALA A 43 -11.59 8.51 -23.15
C ALA A 43 -11.97 7.21 -22.42
N VAL A 44 -11.04 6.25 -22.39
CA VAL A 44 -10.78 5.56 -21.12
C VAL A 44 -10.01 6.56 -20.26
N GLU A 45 -10.74 7.43 -19.56
CA GLU A 45 -10.17 8.08 -18.37
C GLU A 45 -9.83 6.95 -17.40
N ARG A 46 -8.52 6.68 -17.27
CA ARG A 46 -8.02 5.90 -16.16
C ARG A 46 -8.54 6.56 -14.89
N PHE A 47 -9.45 5.89 -14.21
CA PHE A 47 -9.80 6.21 -12.84
C PHE A 47 -8.52 6.06 -12.02
N GLU A 48 -7.80 7.16 -11.82
CA GLU A 48 -6.74 7.24 -10.83
C GLU A 48 -7.45 7.26 -9.47
N PRO A 49 -7.33 6.21 -8.62
CA PRO A 49 -7.86 6.30 -7.28
C PRO A 49 -7.08 7.41 -6.59
N ASN A 50 -7.75 8.54 -6.42
CA ASN A 50 -7.23 9.73 -5.78
C ASN A 50 -7.23 9.47 -4.26
N LEU A 51 -6.38 8.53 -3.83
CA LEU A 51 -5.90 8.53 -2.46
C LEU A 51 -4.99 9.75 -2.33
N PRO A 52 -5.08 10.55 -1.25
CA PRO A 52 -4.13 11.62 -1.01
C PRO A 52 -2.76 11.00 -0.81
N ILE A 53 -1.98 10.89 -1.89
CA ILE A 53 -0.58 10.50 -1.84
C ILE A 53 0.13 11.66 -1.15
N PRO A 54 0.68 11.50 0.07
CA PRO A 54 1.54 12.54 0.63
C PRO A 54 2.68 12.81 -0.37
N PRO A 55 3.05 14.09 -0.54
CA PRO A 55 3.94 14.51 -1.62
C PRO A 55 5.26 13.76 -1.54
N LEU A 56 5.82 13.47 -2.72
CA LEU A 56 7.17 12.96 -3.04
C LEU A 56 8.01 12.50 -1.83
N PRO A 57 8.54 11.26 -1.81
CA PRO A 57 9.30 10.74 -0.68
C PRO A 57 10.36 11.75 -0.23
N PRO A 58 10.51 11.96 1.08
CA PRO A 58 11.34 13.00 1.66
C PRO A 58 12.76 12.93 1.09
N ARG A 59 13.10 13.96 0.33
CA ARG A 59 14.42 14.11 -0.31
C ARG A 59 15.44 14.43 0.79
N VAL A 60 16.56 13.73 0.79
CA VAL A 60 17.67 14.03 1.72
C VAL A 60 18.47 15.25 1.29
N ALA A 61 18.39 15.62 0.00
CA ALA A 61 19.00 16.82 -0.58
C ALA A 61 18.46 17.10 -1.99
N ASP A 62 18.89 18.21 -2.58
CA ASP A 62 18.69 18.53 -3.99
C ASP A 62 19.98 18.37 -4.80
N GLY A 63 19.86 18.14 -6.10
CA GLY A 63 20.99 18.17 -7.03
C GLY A 63 20.92 17.15 -8.16
N ALA A 64 21.42 17.55 -9.34
CA ALA A 64 21.32 16.77 -10.57
C ALA A 64 21.99 15.39 -10.51
N GLN A 65 22.98 15.17 -9.66
CA GLN A 65 23.58 13.84 -9.47
C GLN A 65 22.68 12.92 -8.65
N TYR A 66 22.03 13.45 -7.62
CA TYR A 66 21.05 12.72 -6.82
C TYR A 66 19.82 12.35 -7.66
N ASP A 67 19.30 13.31 -8.43
CA ASP A 67 18.17 13.09 -9.33
C ASP A 67 18.46 12.03 -10.39
N ARG A 68 19.63 12.10 -11.04
CA ARG A 68 20.06 11.07 -11.99
C ARG A 68 20.16 9.69 -11.35
N CYS A 69 20.70 9.62 -10.13
CA CYS A 69 20.85 8.37 -9.42
C CYS A 69 19.49 7.74 -9.09
N LEU A 70 18.55 8.53 -8.55
CA LEU A 70 17.20 8.05 -8.25
C LEU A 70 16.40 7.68 -9.50
N ALA A 71 16.53 8.45 -10.59
CA ALA A 71 15.86 8.15 -11.85
C ALA A 71 16.32 6.82 -12.48
N GLN A 72 17.54 6.37 -12.18
CA GLN A 72 18.09 5.12 -12.68
C GLN A 72 17.61 3.89 -11.89
N VAL A 73 17.14 4.06 -10.65
CA VAL A 73 16.77 2.94 -9.75
C VAL A 73 15.67 2.04 -10.35
N PRO A 74 14.57 2.55 -10.93
CA PRO A 74 13.52 1.68 -11.49
C PRO A 74 13.98 0.85 -12.68
N ASP A 75 14.92 1.38 -13.49
CA ASP A 75 15.33 0.77 -14.76
C ASP A 75 16.54 -0.18 -14.61
N ASP A 76 17.55 0.23 -13.84
CA ASP A 76 18.77 -0.55 -13.59
C ASP A 76 19.28 -0.34 -12.16
N PRO A 77 18.64 -0.99 -11.16
CA PRO A 77 18.99 -0.79 -9.77
C PRO A 77 20.38 -1.35 -9.43
N ARG A 78 20.89 -2.34 -10.18
CA ARG A 78 22.26 -2.86 -9.97
C ARG A 78 23.29 -1.80 -10.30
N ARG A 79 23.16 -1.18 -11.47
CA ARG A 79 24.05 -0.11 -11.88
C ARG A 79 23.88 1.12 -10.98
N ALA A 80 22.64 1.47 -10.60
CA ALA A 80 22.40 2.57 -9.66
C ALA A 80 23.12 2.35 -8.33
N ALA A 81 23.11 1.11 -7.79
CA ALA A 81 23.85 0.76 -6.58
C ALA A 81 25.38 0.91 -6.76
N THR A 82 25.94 0.42 -7.87
CA THR A 82 27.38 0.57 -8.16
C THR A 82 27.78 2.03 -8.29
N ASP A 83 27.00 2.83 -9.04
CA ASP A 83 27.26 4.26 -9.24
C ASP A 83 27.14 5.03 -7.91
N ALA A 84 26.13 4.73 -7.09
CA ALA A 84 25.94 5.33 -5.78
C ALA A 84 27.06 4.96 -4.80
N GLN A 85 27.58 3.73 -4.83
CA GLN A 85 28.74 3.31 -4.03
C GLN A 85 30.00 4.08 -4.43
N ALA A 86 30.27 4.22 -5.73
CA ALA A 86 31.41 5.01 -6.22
C ALA A 86 31.27 6.48 -5.83
N TRP A 87 30.07 7.05 -5.96
CA TRP A 87 29.78 8.42 -5.54
C TRP A 87 29.98 8.62 -4.04
N ARG A 88 29.53 7.67 -3.21
CA ARG A 88 29.77 7.68 -1.76
C ARG A 88 31.25 7.66 -1.42
N ALA A 89 32.04 6.80 -2.08
CA ALA A 89 33.49 6.73 -1.90
C ALA A 89 34.20 8.05 -2.28
N ALA A 90 33.64 8.78 -3.24
CA ALA A 90 34.11 10.10 -3.66
C ALA A 90 33.59 11.27 -2.78
N GLY A 91 32.94 10.99 -1.64
CA GLY A 91 32.44 12.03 -0.73
C GLY A 91 31.04 12.57 -1.06
N GLY A 92 30.21 11.79 -1.75
CA GLY A 92 28.85 12.17 -2.16
C GLY A 92 27.83 12.41 -1.03
N GLY A 93 28.23 12.29 0.23
CA GLY A 93 27.42 12.63 1.40
C GLY A 93 26.11 11.85 1.50
N ALA A 94 25.12 12.44 2.19
CA ALA A 94 23.83 11.83 2.46
C ALA A 94 23.08 11.39 1.18
N SER A 95 23.16 12.17 0.10
CA SER A 95 22.50 11.88 -1.18
C SER A 95 22.98 10.57 -1.80
N SER A 96 24.29 10.31 -1.72
CA SER A 96 24.87 9.05 -2.20
C SER A 96 24.43 7.85 -1.38
N VAL A 97 24.33 8.01 -0.06
CA VAL A 97 23.89 6.96 0.86
C VAL A 97 22.40 6.66 0.66
N HIS A 98 21.57 7.68 0.50
CA HIS A 98 20.14 7.50 0.25
C HIS A 98 19.87 6.87 -1.10
N CYS A 99 20.52 7.32 -2.17
CA CYS A 99 20.36 6.67 -3.47
C CYS A 99 20.81 5.20 -3.43
N LEU A 100 21.93 4.91 -2.75
CA LEU A 100 22.35 3.53 -2.55
C LEU A 100 21.27 2.73 -1.81
N ALA A 101 20.70 3.26 -0.72
CA ALA A 101 19.63 2.59 -0.01
C ALA A 101 18.41 2.28 -0.92
N MET A 102 18.04 3.21 -1.79
CA MET A 102 16.94 2.99 -2.73
C MET A 102 17.26 1.93 -3.79
N ALA A 103 18.48 1.91 -4.30
CA ALA A 103 18.94 0.88 -5.21
C ALA A 103 18.97 -0.51 -4.54
N GLU A 104 19.40 -0.59 -3.27
CA GLU A 104 19.39 -1.81 -2.47
C GLU A 104 17.97 -2.33 -2.22
N LEU A 105 17.01 -1.44 -1.93
CA LEU A 105 15.58 -1.77 -1.83
C LEU A 105 15.04 -2.38 -3.12
N ALA A 106 15.30 -1.72 -4.26
CA ALA A 106 14.85 -2.20 -5.57
C ALA A 106 15.46 -3.56 -5.95
N LEU A 107 16.59 -3.93 -5.34
CA LEU A 107 17.23 -5.24 -5.52
C LEU A 107 16.74 -6.31 -4.54
N GLY A 108 15.76 -5.99 -3.68
CA GLY A 108 15.27 -6.90 -2.64
C GLY A 108 16.20 -7.04 -1.44
N ARG A 109 17.26 -6.22 -1.34
CA ARG A 109 18.25 -6.28 -0.26
C ARG A 109 17.87 -5.36 0.90
N GLY A 110 16.70 -5.64 1.47
CA GLY A 110 16.06 -4.82 2.51
C GLY A 110 16.95 -4.55 3.73
N GLU A 111 17.69 -5.55 4.22
CA GLU A 111 18.57 -5.38 5.38
C GLU A 111 19.71 -4.38 5.11
N GLN A 112 20.31 -4.42 3.92
CA GLN A 112 21.36 -3.48 3.54
C GLN A 112 20.80 -2.07 3.41
N ALA A 113 19.65 -1.92 2.75
CA ALA A 113 18.98 -0.63 2.62
C ALA A 113 18.62 -0.02 3.98
N ALA A 114 18.04 -0.82 4.88
CA ALA A 114 17.63 -0.36 6.20
C ALA A 114 18.82 0.20 7.00
N ARG A 115 19.96 -0.49 6.98
CA ARG A 115 21.19 -0.02 7.66
C ARG A 115 21.72 1.31 7.08
N LEU A 116 21.62 1.51 5.76
CA LEU A 116 22.00 2.76 5.12
C LEU A 116 21.08 3.91 5.55
N LEU A 117 19.77 3.67 5.61
CA LEU A 117 18.78 4.64 6.07
C LEU A 117 18.95 4.98 7.55
N LEU A 118 19.25 3.99 8.40
CA LEU A 118 19.57 4.21 9.81
C LEU A 118 20.87 5.01 9.98
N THR A 119 21.84 4.89 9.07
CA THR A 119 23.04 5.73 9.07
C THR A 119 22.66 7.20 8.87
N LEU A 120 21.82 7.50 7.88
CA LEU A 120 21.31 8.85 7.62
C LEU A 120 20.47 9.38 8.79
N ALA A 121 19.63 8.51 9.38
CA ALA A 121 18.84 8.83 10.56
C ALA A 121 19.72 9.08 11.80
N GLY A 122 20.97 8.64 11.83
CA GLY A 122 21.91 8.86 12.94
C GLY A 122 22.71 10.15 12.82
N GLU A 123 22.73 10.81 11.66
CA GLU A 123 23.57 11.99 11.46
C GLU A 123 23.10 13.18 12.32
N PRO A 124 24.02 13.94 12.96
CA PRO A 124 23.65 15.09 13.77
C PRO A 124 22.92 16.19 12.98
N ALA A 125 23.25 16.33 11.69
CA ALA A 125 22.67 17.34 10.80
C ALA A 125 21.24 17.02 10.32
N THR A 126 20.76 15.79 10.52
CA THR A 126 19.43 15.36 10.06
C THR A 126 18.33 16.02 10.89
N SER A 127 17.44 16.78 10.26
CA SER A 127 16.29 17.40 10.95
C SER A 127 15.32 16.33 11.48
N ALA A 128 14.51 16.65 12.50
CA ALA A 128 13.55 15.68 13.04
C ALA A 128 12.58 15.11 11.97
N PRO A 129 11.97 15.91 11.06
CA PRO A 129 11.15 15.37 9.98
C PRO A 129 11.91 14.45 9.02
N LEU A 130 13.14 14.83 8.65
CA LEU A 130 13.96 13.97 7.79
C LEU A 130 14.40 12.69 8.51
N ARG A 131 14.63 12.76 9.82
CA ARG A 131 14.98 11.62 10.65
C ARG A 131 13.81 10.64 10.76
N ALA A 132 12.60 11.16 10.98
CA ALA A 132 11.36 10.39 10.96
C ALA A 132 11.21 9.64 9.63
N ALA A 133 11.39 10.35 8.53
CA ALA A 133 11.35 9.82 7.18
C ALA A 133 12.36 8.68 6.92
N MET A 134 13.60 8.83 7.39
CA MET A 134 14.61 7.77 7.28
C MET A 134 14.25 6.55 8.11
N PHE A 135 13.69 6.74 9.31
CA PHE A 135 13.18 5.65 10.14
C PHE A 135 11.97 4.95 9.48
N SER A 136 11.02 5.68 8.90
CA SER A 136 9.90 5.08 8.16
C SER A 136 10.36 4.25 6.96
N GLN A 137 11.30 4.78 6.16
CA GLN A 137 11.88 4.03 5.05
C GLN A 137 12.66 2.80 5.55
N ALA A 138 13.40 2.92 6.65
CA ALA A 138 14.11 1.80 7.26
C ALA A 138 13.13 0.72 7.76
N SER A 139 12.00 1.12 8.33
CA SER A 139 10.93 0.21 8.73
C SER A 139 10.42 -0.61 7.55
N GLN A 140 10.11 0.03 6.42
CA GLN A 140 9.69 -0.64 5.18
C GLN A 140 10.78 -1.59 4.64
N ALA A 141 12.04 -1.17 4.69
CA ALA A 141 13.17 -1.99 4.29
C ALA A 141 13.33 -3.24 5.17
N TRP A 142 13.11 -3.12 6.48
CA TRP A 142 13.09 -4.26 7.40
C TRP A 142 11.90 -5.20 7.18
N GLN A 143 10.72 -4.68 6.83
CA GLN A 143 9.57 -5.50 6.43
C GLN A 143 9.90 -6.34 5.19
N LEU A 144 10.50 -5.74 4.16
CA LEU A 144 10.96 -6.45 2.96
C LEU A 144 11.99 -7.55 3.30
N ALA A 145 12.82 -7.33 4.32
CA ALA A 145 13.78 -8.32 4.81
C ALA A 145 13.16 -9.40 5.72
N GLY A 146 11.86 -9.35 6.00
CA GLY A 146 11.18 -10.27 6.93
C GLY A 146 11.56 -10.05 8.40
N ARG A 147 12.14 -8.90 8.73
CA ARG A 147 12.65 -8.53 10.05
C ARG A 147 11.61 -7.69 10.81
N ALA A 148 10.54 -8.34 11.25
CA ALA A 148 9.38 -7.66 11.83
C ALA A 148 9.67 -6.86 13.10
N ASP A 149 10.57 -7.34 13.97
CA ASP A 149 10.95 -6.62 15.20
C ASP A 149 11.74 -5.34 14.87
N ASP A 150 12.71 -5.42 13.95
CA ASP A 150 13.49 -4.24 13.52
C ASP A 150 12.60 -3.23 12.78
N ALA A 151 11.61 -3.70 12.01
CA ALA A 151 10.63 -2.84 11.37
C ALA A 151 9.80 -2.06 12.40
N LEU A 152 9.35 -2.73 13.46
CA LEU A 152 8.57 -2.12 14.53
C LEU A 152 9.39 -1.07 15.29
N GLU A 153 10.64 -1.38 15.64
CA GLU A 153 11.51 -0.43 16.34
C GLU A 153 11.83 0.80 15.49
N ALA A 154 12.07 0.63 14.19
CA ALA A 154 12.23 1.76 13.28
C ALA A 154 10.95 2.62 13.18
N ALA A 155 9.77 2.02 13.07
CA ALA A 155 8.51 2.77 13.03
C ALA A 155 8.25 3.56 14.33
N LYS A 156 8.50 2.95 15.50
CA LYS A 156 8.43 3.66 16.79
C LYS A 156 9.41 4.84 16.83
N ALA A 157 10.63 4.64 16.35
CA ALA A 157 11.63 5.71 16.29
C ALA A 157 11.16 6.87 15.40
N ALA A 158 10.44 6.60 14.30
CA ALA A 158 9.87 7.63 13.44
C ALA A 158 8.84 8.50 14.19
N VAL A 159 7.90 7.86 14.90
CA VAL A 159 6.86 8.55 15.69
C VAL A 159 7.46 9.43 16.80
N VAL A 160 8.57 9.01 17.41
CA VAL A 160 9.28 9.81 18.42
C VAL A 160 9.82 11.13 17.84
N GLN A 161 10.16 11.17 16.55
CA GLN A 161 10.68 12.38 15.92
C GLN A 161 9.57 13.39 15.57
N VAL A 162 8.40 12.90 15.13
CA VAL A 162 7.27 13.72 14.68
C VAL A 162 5.97 13.05 15.13
N SER A 163 5.52 13.39 16.33
CA SER A 163 4.35 12.75 16.95
C SER A 163 3.01 13.35 16.51
N ASP A 164 3.03 14.50 15.83
CA ASP A 164 1.89 15.23 15.29
C ASP A 164 1.58 14.87 13.83
N ASN A 165 2.18 13.79 13.31
CA ASN A 165 1.84 13.22 12.01
C ASN A 165 0.97 11.95 12.18
N PRO A 166 -0.32 11.97 11.78
CA PRO A 166 -1.18 10.81 11.91
C PRO A 166 -0.71 9.61 11.08
N ASP A 167 -0.06 9.82 9.93
CA ASP A 167 0.36 8.73 9.05
C ASP A 167 1.45 7.86 9.70
N LEU A 168 2.32 8.43 10.54
CA LEU A 168 3.33 7.65 11.28
C LEU A 168 2.69 6.73 12.34
N TRP A 169 1.59 7.16 12.96
CA TRP A 169 0.82 6.32 13.87
C TRP A 169 0.06 5.22 13.12
N ILE A 170 -0.44 5.49 11.91
CA ILE A 170 -1.05 4.48 11.03
C ILE A 170 -0.02 3.41 10.65
N ASP A 171 1.17 3.81 10.20
CA ASP A 171 2.26 2.89 9.86
C ASP A 171 2.62 1.97 11.04
N LEU A 172 2.74 2.55 12.23
CA LEU A 172 3.00 1.80 13.46
C LEU A 172 1.86 0.82 13.79
N ALA A 173 0.60 1.28 13.68
CA ALA A 173 -0.57 0.46 13.93
C ALA A 173 -0.68 -0.72 12.94
N ASN A 174 -0.36 -0.52 11.67
CA ASN A 174 -0.35 -1.58 10.66
C ASN A 174 0.66 -2.69 11.01
N LEU A 175 1.84 -2.31 11.51
CA LEU A 175 2.83 -3.28 12.01
C LEU A 175 2.31 -4.05 13.23
N ALA A 176 1.63 -3.36 14.16
CA ALA A 176 0.99 -4.00 15.30
C ALA A 176 -0.11 -4.98 14.86
N ILE A 177 -0.96 -4.62 13.89
CA ILE A 177 -1.98 -5.51 13.29
C ILE A 177 -1.33 -6.74 12.66
N ALA A 178 -0.26 -6.57 11.88
CA ALA A 178 0.47 -7.69 11.27
C ALA A 178 1.02 -8.67 12.33
N ARG A 179 1.39 -8.15 13.50
CA ARG A 179 1.81 -8.93 14.67
C ARG A 179 0.66 -9.46 15.52
N LYS A 180 -0.59 -9.21 15.13
CA LYS A 180 -1.81 -9.51 15.89
C LYS A 180 -1.90 -8.80 17.25
N ASP A 181 -1.10 -7.75 17.47
CA ASP A 181 -1.27 -6.82 18.58
C ASP A 181 -2.33 -5.78 18.23
N TYR A 182 -3.58 -6.25 18.17
CA TYR A 182 -4.71 -5.39 17.88
C TYR A 182 -4.95 -4.34 18.99
N ALA A 183 -4.45 -4.60 20.21
CA ALA A 183 -4.60 -3.68 21.32
C ALA A 183 -3.72 -2.45 21.14
N GLY A 184 -2.42 -2.68 20.90
CA GLY A 184 -1.49 -1.61 20.53
C GLY A 184 -1.94 -0.87 19.28
N ALA A 185 -2.37 -1.58 18.24
CA ALA A 185 -2.88 -0.96 17.01
C ALA A 185 -4.06 0.00 17.27
N ALA A 186 -5.05 -0.40 18.08
CA ALA A 186 -6.19 0.45 18.39
C ALA A 186 -5.79 1.69 19.20
N ASP A 187 -4.79 1.57 20.09
CA ASP A 187 -4.26 2.70 20.86
C ASP A 187 -3.52 3.68 19.95
N ASP A 188 -2.68 3.20 19.03
CA ASP A 188 -1.96 4.02 18.05
C ASP A 188 -2.91 4.72 17.07
N LEU A 189 -3.94 4.02 16.58
CA LEU A 189 -4.98 4.63 15.73
C LEU A 189 -5.82 5.66 16.49
N SER A 190 -5.98 5.48 17.81
CA SER A 190 -6.64 6.50 18.64
C SER A 190 -5.80 7.77 18.78
N ARG A 191 -4.46 7.65 18.80
CA ARG A 191 -3.56 8.80 18.73
C ARG A 191 -3.64 9.50 17.37
N ALA A 192 -3.67 8.72 16.29
CA ALA A 192 -3.85 9.26 14.94
C ALA A 192 -5.18 10.03 14.80
N LEU A 193 -6.29 9.47 15.29
CA LEU A 193 -7.61 10.12 15.29
C LEU A 193 -7.69 11.36 16.20
N ALA A 194 -6.82 11.48 17.20
CA ALA A 194 -6.75 12.69 18.01
C ALA A 194 -6.20 13.88 17.21
N LEU A 195 -5.37 13.61 16.18
CA LEU A 195 -4.81 14.60 15.26
C LEU A 195 -5.77 14.90 14.11
N ASP A 196 -6.43 13.88 13.55
CA ASP A 196 -7.45 14.03 12.50
C ASP A 196 -8.65 13.11 12.76
N ARG A 197 -9.74 13.70 13.27
CA ARG A 197 -10.89 12.98 13.83
C ARG A 197 -11.84 12.36 12.80
N SER A 198 -11.74 12.78 11.54
CA SER A 198 -12.70 12.42 10.47
C SER A 198 -12.08 11.55 9.38
N ARG A 199 -10.82 11.13 9.52
CA ARG A 199 -10.14 10.23 8.59
C ARG A 199 -10.80 8.85 8.57
N ALA A 200 -11.58 8.61 7.52
CA ALA A 200 -12.35 7.37 7.34
C ALA A 200 -11.45 6.13 7.32
N ASP A 201 -10.29 6.19 6.69
CA ASP A 201 -9.29 5.12 6.65
C ASP A 201 -8.79 4.73 8.05
N ILE A 202 -8.50 5.70 8.93
CA ILE A 202 -8.06 5.42 10.31
C ILE A 202 -9.19 4.81 11.13
N LEU A 203 -10.42 5.30 10.95
CA LEU A 203 -11.60 4.74 11.60
C LEU A 203 -11.85 3.29 11.18
N VAL A 204 -11.74 2.97 9.89
CA VAL A 204 -11.90 1.60 9.36
C VAL A 204 -10.81 0.68 9.93
N LEU A 205 -9.54 1.11 9.90
CA LEU A 205 -8.44 0.32 10.49
C LEU A 205 -8.69 0.05 11.98
N ARG A 206 -9.18 1.05 12.72
CA ARG A 206 -9.43 0.91 14.16
C ARG A 206 -10.63 0.01 14.42
N ALA A 207 -11.66 0.08 13.58
CA ALA A 207 -12.79 -0.83 13.62
C ALA A 207 -12.35 -2.28 13.40
N GLY A 208 -11.50 -2.54 12.40
CA GLY A 208 -10.93 -3.86 12.15
C GLY A 208 -10.15 -4.40 13.36
N ALA A 209 -9.29 -3.57 13.96
CA ALA A 209 -8.56 -3.93 15.17
C ALA A 209 -9.50 -4.21 16.36
N ASN A 210 -10.51 -3.37 16.58
CA ASN A 210 -11.51 -3.55 17.63
C ASN A 210 -12.36 -4.81 17.41
N ARG A 211 -12.75 -5.10 16.17
CA ARG A 211 -13.46 -6.33 15.77
C ARG A 211 -12.66 -7.57 16.12
N LEU A 212 -11.37 -7.59 15.79
CA LEU A 212 -10.47 -8.71 16.07
C LEU A 212 -10.20 -8.90 17.58
N ARG A 213 -10.41 -7.86 18.39
CA ARG A 213 -10.40 -7.93 19.87
C ARG A 213 -11.74 -8.29 20.49
N GLY A 214 -12.79 -8.47 19.69
CA GLY A 214 -14.16 -8.71 20.17
C GLY A 214 -14.88 -7.47 20.70
N ARG A 215 -14.35 -6.26 20.49
CA ARG A 215 -14.99 -4.99 20.87
C ARG A 215 -15.96 -4.53 19.78
N LEU A 216 -17.00 -5.31 19.54
CA LEU A 216 -17.90 -5.14 18.40
C LEU A 216 -18.65 -3.80 18.40
N ASP A 217 -19.12 -3.33 19.56
CA ASP A 217 -19.84 -2.04 19.66
C ASP A 217 -18.92 -0.86 19.33
N ALA A 218 -17.66 -0.90 19.78
CA ALA A 218 -16.68 0.13 19.45
C ALA A 218 -16.28 0.09 17.96
N ALA A 219 -16.18 -1.10 17.38
CA ALA A 219 -15.92 -1.26 15.96
C ALA A 219 -17.09 -0.71 15.12
N LEU A 220 -18.34 -0.94 15.53
CA LEU A 220 -19.54 -0.41 14.87
C LEU A 220 -19.58 1.12 14.90
N ASP A 221 -19.30 1.74 16.05
CA ASP A 221 -19.19 3.20 16.16
C ASP A 221 -18.15 3.76 15.17
N ASP A 222 -16.98 3.11 15.10
CA ASP A 222 -15.91 3.52 14.19
C ASP A 222 -16.33 3.42 12.72
N VAL A 223 -16.93 2.31 12.26
CA VAL A 223 -17.37 2.21 10.85
C VAL A 223 -18.55 3.13 10.53
N ASP A 224 -19.47 3.37 11.46
CA ASP A 224 -20.57 4.31 11.21
C ASP A 224 -20.07 5.75 11.11
N ARG A 225 -19.06 6.12 11.91
CA ARG A 225 -18.36 7.41 11.75
C ARG A 225 -17.59 7.48 10.44
N ALA A 226 -16.94 6.40 10.01
CA ALA A 226 -16.24 6.34 8.72
C ALA A 226 -17.22 6.55 7.55
N ILE A 227 -18.38 5.87 7.58
CA ILE A 227 -19.44 6.00 6.56
C ILE A 227 -20.10 7.38 6.62
N THR A 228 -20.16 8.01 7.79
CA THR A 228 -20.63 9.40 7.89
C THR A 228 -19.68 10.38 7.22
N ALA A 229 -18.36 10.15 7.36
CA ALA A 229 -17.34 10.98 6.73
C ALA A 229 -17.23 10.73 5.21
N ASP A 230 -17.35 9.47 4.80
CA ASP A 230 -17.31 9.03 3.41
C ASP A 230 -18.38 7.94 3.17
N PRO A 231 -19.58 8.34 2.69
CA PRO A 231 -20.70 7.41 2.49
C PRO A 231 -20.48 6.30 1.46
N ASP A 232 -19.49 6.48 0.58
CA ASP A 232 -19.17 5.54 -0.48
C ASP A 232 -17.84 4.79 -0.22
N ASN A 233 -17.34 4.86 1.02
CA ASN A 233 -16.18 4.10 1.44
C ASN A 233 -16.44 2.59 1.42
N ALA A 234 -15.92 1.91 0.41
CA ALA A 234 -16.11 0.47 0.22
C ALA A 234 -15.58 -0.37 1.39
N GLU A 235 -14.43 -0.01 1.96
CA GLU A 235 -13.83 -0.74 3.09
C GLU A 235 -14.66 -0.57 4.37
N ALA A 236 -15.19 0.63 4.63
CA ALA A 236 -16.08 0.85 5.78
C ALA A 236 -17.40 0.08 5.66
N LEU A 237 -17.99 0.03 4.46
CA LEU A 237 -19.19 -0.76 4.18
C LEU A 237 -18.92 -2.26 4.33
N LEU A 238 -17.78 -2.75 3.82
CA LEU A 238 -17.35 -4.14 4.00
C LEU A 238 -17.24 -4.51 5.47
N GLU A 239 -16.49 -3.72 6.25
CA GLU A 239 -16.29 -3.93 7.69
C GLU A 239 -17.61 -3.86 8.47
N ARG A 240 -18.49 -2.91 8.14
CA ARG A 240 -19.83 -2.85 8.76
C ARG A 240 -20.68 -4.07 8.43
N GLY A 241 -20.60 -4.59 7.20
CA GLY A 241 -21.28 -5.82 6.82
C GLY A 241 -20.86 -7.00 7.70
N VAL A 242 -19.55 -7.18 7.91
CA VAL A 242 -19.00 -8.20 8.81
C VAL A 242 -19.48 -8.01 10.25
N LEU A 243 -19.51 -6.77 10.74
CA LEU A 243 -19.97 -6.46 12.09
C LEU A 243 -21.47 -6.71 12.28
N ARG A 244 -22.30 -6.36 11.30
CA ARG A 244 -23.75 -6.61 11.31
C ARG A 244 -24.06 -8.10 11.29
N GLN A 245 -23.36 -8.89 10.47
CA GLN A 245 -23.50 -10.34 10.47
C GLN A 245 -23.21 -10.93 11.87
N ARG A 246 -22.14 -10.47 12.54
CA ARG A 246 -21.78 -10.89 13.90
C ARG A 246 -22.76 -10.43 14.98
N ARG A 247 -23.66 -9.50 14.65
CA ARG A 247 -24.71 -8.96 15.52
C ARG A 247 -26.10 -9.46 15.15
N ASP A 248 -26.17 -10.59 14.45
CA ASP A 248 -27.41 -11.22 14.00
C ASP A 248 -28.27 -10.31 13.10
N ASP A 249 -27.64 -9.40 12.34
CA ASP A 249 -28.26 -8.61 11.25
C ASP A 249 -27.71 -9.02 9.86
N PRO A 250 -28.04 -10.23 9.38
CA PRO A 250 -27.58 -10.71 8.08
C PRO A 250 -28.18 -9.92 6.90
N GLN A 251 -29.37 -9.31 7.08
CA GLN A 251 -30.00 -8.52 6.02
C GLN A 251 -29.30 -7.17 5.83
N GLY A 252 -28.95 -6.51 6.93
CA GLY A 252 -28.11 -5.31 6.89
C GLY A 252 -26.71 -5.60 6.35
N ALA A 253 -26.12 -6.75 6.71
CA ALA A 253 -24.84 -7.19 6.15
C ALA A 253 -24.89 -7.36 4.63
N ARG A 254 -25.89 -8.12 4.13
CA ARG A 254 -26.11 -8.31 2.69
C ARG A 254 -26.20 -6.98 1.94
N ARG A 255 -26.98 -6.04 2.48
CA ARG A 255 -27.16 -4.71 1.87
C ARG A 255 -25.83 -3.95 1.74
N ASP A 256 -25.02 -3.97 2.78
CA ASP A 256 -23.73 -3.27 2.77
C ASP A 256 -22.77 -3.92 1.76
N TRP A 257 -22.64 -5.26 1.78
CA TRP A 257 -21.79 -6.00 0.84
C TRP A 257 -22.21 -5.84 -0.62
N MET A 258 -23.52 -5.86 -0.91
CA MET A 258 -24.01 -5.56 -2.27
C MET A 258 -23.65 -4.14 -2.70
N ARG A 259 -23.67 -3.17 -1.79
CA ARG A 259 -23.26 -1.80 -2.11
C ARG A 259 -21.76 -1.70 -2.38
N VAL A 260 -20.92 -2.46 -1.68
CA VAL A 260 -19.47 -2.57 -1.98
C VAL A 260 -19.26 -3.04 -3.43
N MET A 261 -19.98 -4.08 -3.86
CA MET A 261 -19.87 -4.61 -5.23
C MET A 261 -20.32 -3.60 -6.30
N VAL A 262 -21.23 -2.69 -5.99
CA VAL A 262 -21.67 -1.63 -6.91
C VAL A 262 -20.66 -0.47 -6.95
N LEU A 263 -20.14 -0.06 -5.79
CA LEU A 263 -19.24 1.10 -5.67
C LEU A 263 -17.82 0.79 -6.15
N ALA A 264 -17.34 -0.43 -5.93
CA ALA A 264 -15.95 -0.80 -6.21
C ALA A 264 -15.85 -2.23 -6.82
N PRO A 265 -16.46 -2.49 -7.99
CA PRO A 265 -16.64 -3.84 -8.54
C PRO A 265 -15.34 -4.62 -8.83
N GLU A 266 -14.22 -3.95 -9.07
CA GLU A 266 -12.92 -4.57 -9.37
C GLU A 266 -11.94 -4.49 -8.18
N SER A 267 -12.46 -4.21 -6.98
CA SER A 267 -11.65 -4.09 -5.76
C SER A 267 -11.57 -5.39 -4.98
N GLN A 268 -10.51 -5.51 -4.17
CA GLN A 268 -10.41 -6.58 -3.18
C GLN A 268 -11.61 -6.58 -2.20
N ALA A 269 -12.14 -5.40 -1.87
CA ALA A 269 -13.32 -5.28 -1.02
C ALA A 269 -14.55 -5.94 -1.67
N ALA A 270 -14.74 -5.80 -2.98
CA ALA A 270 -15.82 -6.48 -3.70
C ALA A 270 -15.63 -8.00 -3.77
N ASP A 271 -14.39 -8.47 -3.93
CA ASP A 271 -14.08 -9.90 -3.87
C ASP A 271 -14.43 -10.50 -2.50
N LEU A 272 -14.08 -9.79 -1.41
CA LEU A 272 -14.40 -10.19 -0.04
C LEU A 272 -15.90 -10.13 0.24
N ALA A 273 -16.58 -9.05 -0.18
CA ALA A 273 -18.03 -8.93 -0.08
C ALA A 273 -18.76 -10.07 -0.79
N THR A 274 -18.28 -10.49 -1.96
CA THR A 274 -18.82 -11.62 -2.71
C THR A 274 -18.66 -12.93 -1.94
N GLN A 275 -17.49 -13.17 -1.34
CA GLN A 275 -17.22 -14.35 -0.52
C GLN A 275 -18.13 -14.37 0.72
N ASP A 276 -18.26 -13.23 1.41
CA ASP A 276 -19.08 -13.09 2.60
C ASP A 276 -20.58 -13.34 2.30
N LEU A 277 -21.08 -12.84 1.16
CA LEU A 277 -22.42 -13.11 0.67
C LEU A 277 -22.63 -14.61 0.39
N ALA A 278 -21.68 -15.27 -0.27
CA ALA A 278 -21.77 -16.69 -0.56
C ALA A 278 -21.79 -17.54 0.72
N LEU A 279 -20.97 -17.18 1.71
CA LEU A 279 -20.97 -17.82 3.04
C LEU A 279 -22.29 -17.59 3.77
N LEU A 280 -22.85 -16.38 3.68
CA LEU A 280 -24.14 -16.06 4.27
C LEU A 280 -25.28 -16.90 3.65
N ASP A 281 -25.26 -17.08 2.33
CA ASP A 281 -26.26 -17.86 1.59
C ASP A 281 -26.15 -19.37 1.81
N ALA A 282 -24.95 -19.89 2.02
CA ALA A 282 -24.72 -21.30 2.32
C ALA A 282 -25.30 -21.73 3.69
N GLY A 283 -25.49 -20.78 4.61
CA GLY A 283 -25.91 -21.05 5.98
C GLY A 283 -24.82 -21.74 6.83
N PRO A 284 -25.12 -22.07 8.10
CA PRO A 284 -24.14 -22.74 8.96
C PRO A 284 -23.77 -24.12 8.40
N VAL A 285 -22.47 -24.42 8.36
CA VAL A 285 -21.97 -25.77 8.06
C VAL A 285 -22.53 -26.71 9.15
N ARG A 286 -23.40 -27.63 8.74
CA ARG A 286 -24.04 -28.61 9.64
C ARG A 286 -23.08 -29.70 10.07
#